data_AF-E6UJA1-F1
#
_entry.id   AF-E6UJA1-F1
#
_cell.length_a   1.000
_cell.length_b   1.000
_cell.length_c   1.000
_cell.angle_alpha   90.00
_cell.angle_beta   90.00
_cell.angle_gamma   90.00
#
_symmetry.space_group_name_H-M   'P 1'
#
loop_
_entity.id
_entity.type
_entity.pdbx_description
1 polymer ?
#
loop_
_entity_poly.entity_id
_entity_poly.type
_entity_poly.pdbx_seq_one_letter_code
_entity_poly.pdbx_strand_id
1 'polypeptide(L)'
;MLFFNPLRRRELEDYKDKIFNRTKIELKKGSKYTADKAEKISDSFIKFNVSRRTKKGLSIASVSVAVFLLSVYIPSWITGTEKEEYYSLPIDPKAIEFNEKAAVNYPDEDFDGDGITNSYEILSKTDIFSDDTDGDGFGDKVELALNTDPVKADPLIKAVKKKDKAEGKTISDPYKDDGVILWADSYEDKANGYVIKDKNGYYIRNFKGWAQFPETLHKYVYNYNTKAQKLEKMKYRKVEDAYYINKDSYIVILDNKPKYKYTFSAFGTNYKLKNAFFGNTLAFVLPAKGKTYLKCQKTPLFSDSESKNIITDVKVLKYTNDFKDRMTKNTNTAADLSSVLKFIESNKCVYVSLFDPEEGESVGIVYGYTPEGDLLVADPETGDYSGKIKIKLKARKIVDENNEIGKLIYFDFTGLGFDSEKGSRINFFGTETSDDYVDYFS
;
A
#
# COMPACT_ATOMS: atom_id res chain seq x y z
N MET A 1 -33.62 24.31 41.85
CA MET A 1 -34.30 23.24 42.58
C MET A 1 -33.88 21.92 41.95
N LEU A 2 -33.06 21.13 42.63
CA LEU A 2 -33.09 19.66 42.69
C LEU A 2 -31.92 19.22 43.59
N PHE A 3 -32.24 18.36 44.54
CA PHE A 3 -31.52 18.10 45.79
C PHE A 3 -30.32 17.16 45.63
N PHE A 4 -29.23 17.46 46.35
CA PHE A 4 -28.14 16.52 46.62
C PHE A 4 -28.55 15.56 47.76
N ASN A 5 -28.39 14.24 47.54
CA ASN A 5 -28.62 13.19 48.53
C ASN A 5 -27.25 12.61 49.00
N PRO A 6 -26.89 12.64 50.30
CA PRO A 6 -25.55 12.27 50.76
C PRO A 6 -25.51 10.83 51.30
N LEU A 7 -25.56 9.83 50.43
CA LEU A 7 -25.37 8.42 50.82
C LEU A 7 -24.58 7.65 49.74
N ARG A 8 -23.28 7.96 49.58
CA ARG A 8 -22.38 7.11 48.78
C ARG A 8 -20.88 7.23 49.13
N ARG A 9 -20.55 7.38 50.41
CA ARG A 9 -19.14 7.32 50.90
C ARG A 9 -18.79 6.07 51.71
N ARG A 10 -19.76 5.26 52.16
CA ARG A 10 -19.50 4.05 52.97
C ARG A 10 -19.40 2.74 52.16
N GLU A 11 -19.80 2.70 50.89
CA GLU A 11 -19.74 1.48 50.07
C GLU A 11 -18.44 1.35 49.24
N LEU A 12 -17.58 2.38 49.22
CA LEU A 12 -16.32 2.37 48.45
C LEU A 12 -15.08 1.98 49.27
N GLU A 13 -15.16 1.97 50.61
CA GLU A 13 -14.06 1.48 51.47
C GLU A 13 -14.10 -0.05 51.67
N ASP A 14 -15.28 -0.67 51.64
CA ASP A 14 -15.43 -2.12 51.87
C ASP A 14 -15.00 -2.99 50.65
N TYR A 15 -14.77 -2.36 49.49
CA TYR A 15 -14.32 -3.04 48.27
C TYR A 15 -12.80 -3.09 48.11
N LYS A 16 -12.03 -2.25 48.84
CA LYS A 16 -10.56 -2.22 48.77
C LYS A 16 -9.90 -3.30 49.64
N ASP A 17 -10.50 -3.66 50.77
CA ASP A 17 -9.93 -4.65 51.69
C ASP A 17 -10.14 -6.11 51.24
N LYS A 18 -11.09 -6.37 50.32
CA LYS A 18 -11.35 -7.72 49.79
C LYS A 18 -10.39 -8.16 48.67
N ILE A 19 -9.65 -7.25 48.04
CA ILE A 19 -8.73 -7.57 46.94
C ILE A 19 -7.30 -7.85 47.46
N PHE A 20 -6.93 -7.34 48.64
CA PHE A 20 -5.56 -7.48 49.16
C PHE A 20 -5.27 -8.82 49.86
N ASN A 21 -6.28 -9.66 50.13
CA ASN A 21 -6.13 -10.90 50.91
C ASN A 21 -6.27 -12.21 50.13
N ARG A 22 -6.23 -12.20 48.79
CA ARG A 22 -6.19 -13.42 47.96
C ARG A 22 -5.11 -13.38 46.90
N THR A 23 -3.85 -13.47 47.33
CA THR A 23 -2.76 -14.03 46.50
C THR A 23 -1.62 -14.46 47.42
N LYS A 24 -1.93 -15.40 48.30
CA LYS A 24 -0.95 -16.23 49.01
C LYS A 24 -1.15 -17.65 48.49
N ILE A 25 -0.49 -17.99 47.40
CA ILE A 25 -0.33 -19.38 46.95
C ILE A 25 1.16 -19.66 46.78
N GLU A 26 1.53 -20.77 47.40
CA GLU A 26 2.86 -21.26 47.71
C GLU A 26 3.63 -21.69 46.46
N LEU A 27 4.91 -21.30 46.38
CA LEU A 27 5.91 -22.06 45.64
C LEU A 27 6.93 -22.63 46.65
N LYS A 28 7.15 -23.94 46.48
CA LYS A 28 7.78 -24.89 47.41
C LYS A 28 9.21 -24.52 47.80
N LYS A 29 9.52 -24.81 49.08
CA LYS A 29 10.86 -24.88 49.69
C LYS A 29 11.81 -25.79 48.90
N GLY A 30 13.01 -25.30 48.57
CA GLY A 30 14.07 -26.16 48.06
C GLY A 30 15.30 -25.46 47.49
N SER A 31 15.98 -24.60 48.27
CA SER A 31 17.45 -24.46 48.34
C SER A 31 17.82 -23.09 48.92
N LYS A 32 18.47 -23.12 50.10
CA LYS A 32 19.18 -21.97 50.66
C LYS A 32 20.40 -21.70 49.78
N TYR A 33 20.40 -20.60 49.02
CA TYR A 33 21.63 -19.90 48.69
C TYR A 33 21.42 -18.42 48.96
N THR A 34 22.29 -17.93 49.84
CA THR A 34 22.24 -16.65 50.53
C THR A 34 22.48 -15.47 49.60
N ALA A 35 21.80 -14.38 49.92
CA ALA A 35 21.84 -13.08 49.26
C ALA A 35 23.17 -12.32 49.50
N ASP A 36 24.32 -12.96 49.27
CA ASP A 36 25.66 -12.38 49.50
C ASP A 36 26.44 -12.11 48.20
N LYS A 37 25.82 -12.27 47.02
CA LYS A 37 26.47 -11.99 45.73
C LYS A 37 25.89 -10.80 44.94
N ALA A 38 24.81 -10.19 45.42
CA ALA A 38 24.28 -8.96 44.85
C ALA A 38 24.94 -7.69 45.43
N GLU A 39 25.65 -7.81 46.56
CA GLU A 39 26.27 -6.66 47.23
C GLU A 39 27.68 -6.32 46.71
N LYS A 40 28.27 -7.16 45.82
CA LYS A 40 29.64 -6.95 45.31
C LYS A 40 29.77 -6.40 43.89
N ILE A 41 28.67 -6.12 43.19
CA ILE A 41 28.70 -5.50 41.84
C ILE A 41 28.18 -4.05 41.86
N SER A 42 27.71 -3.55 43.01
CA SER A 42 27.30 -2.15 43.17
C SER A 42 28.43 -1.21 43.61
N ASP A 43 29.58 -1.74 44.03
CA ASP A 43 30.64 -0.94 44.67
C ASP A 43 31.80 -0.51 43.76
N SER A 44 31.74 -0.77 42.44
CA SER A 44 32.78 -0.31 41.49
C SER A 44 32.37 0.84 40.57
N PHE A 45 31.14 1.35 40.65
CA PHE A 45 30.74 2.53 39.89
C PHE A 45 30.77 3.81 40.75
N ILE A 46 31.94 4.44 40.74
CA ILE A 46 32.18 5.88 40.87
C ILE A 46 31.54 6.55 42.11
N LYS A 47 32.26 6.57 43.22
CA LYS A 47 32.05 7.57 44.28
C LYS A 47 32.46 8.96 43.78
N PHE A 48 31.58 9.61 43.02
CA PHE A 48 31.66 11.07 42.86
C PHE A 48 31.15 11.71 44.16
N ASN A 49 32.06 12.35 44.89
CA ASN A 49 31.71 13.09 46.08
C ASN A 49 31.02 14.41 45.66
N VAL A 50 29.70 14.37 45.53
CA VAL A 50 28.90 15.52 45.08
C VAL A 50 28.45 16.32 46.30
N SER A 51 28.91 17.59 46.38
CA SER A 51 28.50 18.53 47.43
C SER A 51 26.98 18.75 47.46
N ARG A 52 26.42 19.08 48.64
CA ARG A 52 24.97 19.21 48.90
C ARG A 52 24.21 20.18 47.95
N ARG A 53 24.88 21.01 47.15
CA ARG A 53 24.24 21.93 46.17
C ARG A 53 23.83 21.25 44.85
N THR A 54 24.41 20.12 44.48
CA THR A 54 24.19 19.48 43.16
C THR A 54 23.10 18.41 43.17
N LYS A 55 22.53 18.06 44.34
CA LYS A 55 21.36 17.16 44.44
C LYS A 55 20.06 17.81 43.96
N LYS A 56 19.89 19.13 44.12
CA LYS A 56 18.70 19.85 43.64
C LYS A 56 18.66 19.99 42.12
N GLY A 57 19.82 20.17 41.47
CA GLY A 57 19.93 20.23 40.01
C GLY A 57 19.64 18.88 39.34
N LEU A 58 20.15 17.78 39.90
CA LEU A 58 19.86 16.43 39.40
C LEU A 58 18.41 16.01 39.63
N SER A 59 17.79 16.40 40.76
CA SER A 59 16.38 16.10 41.02
C SER A 59 15.43 16.91 40.12
N ILE A 60 15.78 18.16 39.78
CA ILE A 60 14.98 18.96 38.85
C ILE A 60 15.16 18.44 37.42
N ALA A 61 16.37 18.04 37.03
CA ALA A 61 16.61 17.42 35.72
C ALA A 61 15.89 16.07 35.58
N SER A 62 15.89 15.21 36.61
CA SER A 62 15.18 13.92 36.56
C SER A 62 13.66 14.09 36.56
N VAL A 63 13.12 15.07 37.30
CA VAL A 63 11.69 15.42 37.24
C VAL A 63 11.32 16.03 35.89
N SER A 64 12.18 16.87 35.30
CA SER A 64 11.96 17.45 33.97
C SER A 64 11.98 16.37 32.87
N VAL A 65 12.89 15.41 32.96
CA VAL A 65 12.92 14.23 32.07
C VAL A 65 11.71 13.34 32.28
N ALA A 66 11.26 13.13 33.52
CA ALA A 66 10.06 12.36 33.81
C ALA A 66 8.78 13.04 33.33
N VAL A 67 8.65 14.37 33.51
CA VAL A 67 7.52 15.18 33.00
C VAL A 67 7.55 15.24 31.47
N PHE A 68 8.74 15.34 30.86
CA PHE A 68 8.91 15.23 29.41
C PHE A 68 8.47 13.85 28.91
N LEU A 69 8.92 12.76 29.54
CA LEU A 69 8.51 11.38 29.23
C LEU A 69 7.00 11.15 29.45
N LEU A 70 6.40 11.77 30.47
CA LEU A 70 4.96 11.74 30.71
C LEU A 70 4.19 12.53 29.64
N SER A 71 4.69 13.69 29.21
CA SER A 71 4.09 14.50 28.14
C SER A 71 4.20 13.84 26.75
N VAL A 72 5.23 13.02 26.53
CA VAL A 72 5.37 12.17 25.33
C VAL A 72 4.27 11.09 25.29
N TYR A 73 3.70 10.69 26.43
CA TYR A 73 2.81 9.53 26.58
C TYR A 73 1.35 9.83 26.94
N ILE A 74 0.88 11.08 26.83
CA ILE A 74 -0.55 11.39 27.03
C ILE A 74 -1.36 10.88 25.81
N PRO A 75 -2.47 10.14 25.97
CA PRO A 75 -3.25 9.56 24.86
C PRO A 75 -3.94 10.61 23.97
N SER A 76 -3.88 10.45 22.65
CA SER A 76 -4.49 11.38 21.66
C SER A 76 -6.02 11.31 21.50
N TRP A 77 -6.80 10.92 22.51
CA TRP A 77 -8.27 11.01 22.48
C TRP A 77 -8.83 12.43 22.79
N ILE A 78 -7.98 13.41 23.10
CA ILE A 78 -8.39 14.78 23.49
C ILE A 78 -8.36 15.79 22.32
N THR A 79 -7.81 15.43 21.15
CA THR A 79 -7.70 16.35 20.00
C THR A 79 -8.36 15.75 18.77
N GLY A 80 -9.25 16.54 18.15
CA GLY A 80 -9.93 16.19 16.91
C GLY A 80 -8.97 15.82 15.80
N THR A 81 -9.41 14.87 14.96
CA THR A 81 -8.71 14.41 13.77
C THR A 81 -8.59 15.55 12.76
N GLU A 82 -7.39 15.81 12.23
CA GLU A 82 -7.27 16.43 10.91
C GLU A 82 -7.98 15.49 9.92
N LYS A 83 -9.19 15.87 9.51
CA LYS A 83 -9.85 15.25 8.38
C LYS A 83 -9.21 15.85 7.14
N GLU A 84 -8.63 15.03 6.27
CA GLU A 84 -8.43 15.47 4.88
C GLU A 84 -9.82 15.91 4.38
N GLU A 85 -9.96 17.16 3.95
CA GLU A 85 -11.18 17.66 3.33
C GLU A 85 -11.31 16.94 1.97
N TYR A 86 -12.29 16.03 1.89
CA TYR A 86 -12.68 15.38 0.64
C TYR A 86 -13.93 16.11 0.14
N TYR A 87 -13.87 16.61 -1.10
CA TYR A 87 -15.07 17.01 -1.80
C TYR A 87 -15.57 15.78 -2.57
N SER A 88 -16.76 15.30 -2.25
CA SER A 88 -17.37 14.18 -2.97
C SER A 88 -17.79 14.65 -4.35
N LEU A 89 -17.35 13.95 -5.40
CA LEU A 89 -17.96 14.08 -6.71
C LEU A 89 -19.46 13.71 -6.61
N PRO A 90 -20.33 14.31 -7.42
CA PRO A 90 -21.72 13.90 -7.48
C PRO A 90 -21.81 12.43 -7.91
N ILE A 91 -22.76 11.71 -7.30
CA ILE A 91 -23.05 10.31 -7.59
C ILE A 91 -24.32 10.25 -8.45
N ASP A 92 -24.24 9.60 -9.61
CA ASP A 92 -25.39 9.25 -10.44
C ASP A 92 -25.82 7.79 -10.19
N PRO A 93 -26.92 7.57 -9.45
CA PRO A 93 -27.42 6.23 -9.16
C PRO A 93 -28.04 5.54 -10.38
N LYS A 94 -28.34 6.25 -11.48
CA LYS A 94 -28.88 5.62 -12.71
C LYS A 94 -27.89 4.66 -13.35
N ALA A 95 -26.60 4.85 -13.08
CA ALA A 95 -25.54 3.96 -13.50
C ALA A 95 -25.75 2.52 -12.99
N ILE A 96 -26.36 2.35 -11.82
CA ILE A 96 -26.71 1.04 -11.27
C ILE A 96 -27.73 0.33 -12.16
N GLU A 97 -28.82 1.01 -12.51
CA GLU A 97 -29.86 0.46 -13.40
C GLU A 97 -29.29 0.11 -14.78
N PHE A 98 -28.38 0.94 -15.30
CA PHE A 98 -27.68 0.63 -16.53
C PHE A 98 -26.84 -0.64 -16.40
N ASN A 99 -26.00 -0.73 -15.36
CA ASN A 99 -25.11 -1.88 -15.12
C ASN A 99 -25.89 -3.20 -14.98
N GLU A 100 -26.99 -3.20 -14.22
CA GLU A 100 -27.85 -4.39 -14.04
C GLU A 100 -28.46 -4.89 -15.35
N LYS A 101 -28.74 -3.98 -16.30
CA LYS A 101 -29.36 -4.31 -17.59
C LYS A 101 -28.34 -4.43 -18.72
N ALA A 102 -27.07 -4.10 -18.49
CA ALA A 102 -26.08 -3.94 -19.54
C ALA A 102 -25.90 -5.24 -20.34
N ALA A 103 -25.72 -6.36 -19.63
CA ALA A 103 -25.53 -7.69 -20.25
C ALA A 103 -26.72 -8.11 -21.14
N VAL A 104 -27.95 -7.80 -20.71
CA VAL A 104 -29.19 -8.15 -21.42
C VAL A 104 -29.44 -7.22 -22.61
N ASN A 105 -29.12 -5.94 -22.45
CA ASN A 105 -29.31 -4.93 -23.50
C ASN A 105 -28.27 -5.04 -24.61
N TYR A 106 -27.09 -5.57 -24.29
CA TYR A 106 -25.94 -5.67 -25.18
C TYR A 106 -25.36 -7.10 -25.21
N PRO A 107 -26.16 -8.11 -25.61
CA PRO A 107 -25.77 -9.52 -25.53
C PRO A 107 -24.64 -9.92 -26.49
N ASP A 108 -24.46 -9.17 -27.58
CA ASP A 108 -23.48 -9.42 -28.64
C ASP A 108 -22.18 -8.61 -28.46
N GLU A 109 -22.11 -7.74 -27.45
CA GLU A 109 -20.88 -7.00 -27.11
C GLU A 109 -19.95 -7.86 -26.25
N ASP A 110 -18.71 -7.40 -26.10
CA ASP A 110 -17.63 -8.00 -25.31
C ASP A 110 -17.07 -6.88 -24.41
N PHE A 111 -17.49 -6.87 -23.14
CA PHE A 111 -17.28 -5.73 -22.25
C PHE A 111 -15.90 -5.75 -21.60
N ASP A 112 -15.36 -6.91 -21.27
CA ASP A 112 -14.03 -7.06 -20.70
C ASP A 112 -12.93 -7.23 -21.76
N GLY A 113 -13.31 -7.48 -23.01
CA GLY A 113 -12.42 -7.57 -24.16
C GLY A 113 -11.68 -8.90 -24.26
N ASP A 114 -12.13 -9.96 -23.58
CA ASP A 114 -11.47 -11.26 -23.59
C ASP A 114 -11.73 -12.05 -24.90
N GLY A 115 -12.69 -11.60 -25.71
CA GLY A 115 -13.11 -12.20 -26.97
C GLY A 115 -14.32 -13.13 -26.85
N ILE A 116 -15.04 -13.08 -25.73
CA ILE A 116 -16.33 -13.73 -25.50
C ILE A 116 -17.43 -12.67 -25.50
N THR A 117 -18.57 -12.96 -26.14
CA THR A 117 -19.75 -12.10 -26.06
C THR A 117 -20.43 -12.23 -24.69
N ASN A 118 -20.96 -11.13 -24.15
CA ASN A 118 -21.72 -11.08 -22.89
C ASN A 118 -22.78 -12.18 -22.75
N SER A 119 -23.49 -12.51 -23.84
CA SER A 119 -24.51 -13.57 -23.81
C SER A 119 -23.92 -14.97 -23.59
N TYR A 120 -22.74 -15.24 -24.13
CA TYR A 120 -22.03 -16.50 -23.93
C TYR A 120 -21.43 -16.58 -22.54
N GLU A 121 -20.90 -15.48 -22.02
CA GLU A 121 -20.42 -15.39 -20.65
C GLU A 121 -21.51 -15.72 -19.63
N ILE A 122 -22.71 -15.15 -19.78
CA ILE A 122 -23.87 -15.48 -18.94
C ILE A 122 -24.19 -16.99 -18.99
N LEU A 123 -24.11 -17.61 -20.18
CA LEU A 123 -24.37 -19.04 -20.34
C LEU A 123 -23.27 -19.90 -19.70
N SER A 124 -22.03 -19.45 -19.78
CA SER A 124 -20.86 -20.08 -19.15
C SER A 124 -20.67 -19.72 -17.68
N LYS A 125 -21.49 -18.80 -17.15
CA LYS A 125 -21.46 -18.27 -15.78
C LYS A 125 -20.19 -17.49 -15.44
N THR A 126 -19.54 -16.90 -16.44
CA THR A 126 -18.41 -15.99 -16.27
C THR A 126 -18.90 -14.56 -16.00
N ASP A 127 -18.00 -13.69 -15.56
CA ASP A 127 -18.26 -12.29 -15.23
C ASP A 127 -17.96 -11.40 -16.43
N ILE A 128 -19.00 -10.77 -16.97
CA ILE A 128 -18.93 -9.89 -18.15
C ILE A 128 -18.02 -8.67 -18.03
N PHE A 129 -17.45 -8.42 -16.85
CA PHE A 129 -16.52 -7.32 -16.61
C PHE A 129 -15.12 -7.80 -16.19
N SER A 130 -14.82 -9.09 -16.32
CA SER A 130 -13.58 -9.70 -15.87
C SER A 130 -13.10 -10.81 -16.82
N ASP A 131 -11.99 -10.56 -17.49
CA ASP A 131 -11.35 -11.47 -18.47
C ASP A 131 -10.84 -12.81 -17.90
N ASP A 132 -10.97 -12.99 -16.58
CA ASP A 132 -10.52 -14.09 -15.75
C ASP A 132 -11.42 -14.08 -14.51
N THR A 133 -12.54 -14.81 -14.57
CA THR A 133 -13.63 -14.71 -13.59
C THR A 133 -13.20 -15.15 -12.19
N ASP A 134 -12.34 -16.16 -12.08
CA ASP A 134 -11.89 -16.66 -10.79
C ASP A 134 -10.53 -16.10 -10.32
N GLY A 135 -9.82 -15.40 -11.21
CA GLY A 135 -8.60 -14.66 -10.94
C GLY A 135 -7.35 -15.55 -10.79
N ASP A 136 -7.33 -16.75 -11.36
CA ASP A 136 -6.23 -17.69 -11.23
C ASP A 136 -5.09 -17.50 -12.26
N GLY A 137 -5.31 -16.64 -13.27
CA GLY A 137 -4.39 -16.37 -14.37
C GLY A 137 -4.68 -17.12 -15.67
N PHE A 138 -5.75 -17.91 -15.76
CA PHE A 138 -6.30 -18.43 -17.00
C PHE A 138 -7.51 -17.59 -17.37
N GLY A 139 -7.49 -16.97 -18.56
CA GLY A 139 -8.64 -16.20 -18.99
C GLY A 139 -9.83 -17.09 -19.33
N ASP A 140 -11.04 -16.59 -19.17
CA ASP A 140 -12.28 -17.36 -19.34
C ASP A 140 -12.35 -18.02 -20.71
N LYS A 141 -11.97 -17.29 -21.77
CA LYS A 141 -11.84 -17.83 -23.13
C LYS A 141 -10.87 -18.99 -23.24
N VAL A 142 -9.71 -18.90 -22.60
CA VAL A 142 -8.68 -19.95 -22.63
C VAL A 142 -9.20 -21.19 -21.92
N GLU A 143 -9.85 -21.02 -20.78
CA GLU A 143 -10.44 -22.11 -20.02
C GLU A 143 -11.53 -22.84 -20.79
N LEU A 144 -12.44 -22.09 -21.43
CA LEU A 144 -13.49 -22.65 -22.27
C LEU A 144 -12.91 -23.39 -23.49
N ALA A 145 -11.84 -22.89 -24.10
CA ALA A 145 -11.15 -23.57 -25.20
C ALA A 145 -10.45 -24.87 -24.75
N LEU A 146 -9.93 -24.90 -23.51
CA LEU A 146 -9.28 -26.07 -22.92
C LEU A 146 -10.27 -27.05 -22.24
N ASN A 147 -11.56 -26.71 -22.20
CA ASN A 147 -12.61 -27.43 -21.46
C ASN A 147 -12.30 -27.53 -19.94
N THR A 148 -11.76 -26.47 -19.35
CA THR A 148 -11.69 -26.27 -17.88
C THR A 148 -12.88 -25.45 -17.38
N ASP A 149 -12.91 -25.13 -16.09
CA ASP A 149 -14.06 -24.51 -15.42
C ASP A 149 -13.72 -23.07 -15.06
N PRO A 150 -14.20 -22.06 -15.81
CA PRO A 150 -13.75 -20.66 -15.71
C PRO A 150 -14.14 -19.96 -14.38
N VAL A 151 -14.99 -20.60 -13.58
CA VAL A 151 -15.39 -20.09 -12.26
C VAL A 151 -14.67 -20.82 -11.12
N LYS A 152 -13.65 -21.63 -11.44
CA LYS A 152 -13.00 -22.50 -10.48
C LYS A 152 -11.49 -22.64 -10.72
N ALA A 153 -10.77 -21.90 -9.87
CA ALA A 153 -9.33 -21.77 -9.94
C ALA A 153 -8.58 -23.08 -10.22
N ASP A 154 -7.97 -23.12 -11.39
CA ASP A 154 -6.96 -24.07 -11.80
C ASP A 154 -5.56 -23.60 -11.38
N PRO A 155 -4.78 -24.43 -10.68
CA PRO A 155 -3.51 -23.99 -10.16
C PRO A 155 -2.50 -23.81 -11.30
N LEU A 156 -2.14 -22.54 -11.60
CA LEU A 156 -1.05 -22.10 -12.47
C LEU A 156 0.26 -22.89 -12.26
N ILE A 157 0.48 -23.36 -11.04
CA ILE A 157 1.56 -24.28 -10.64
C ILE A 157 1.67 -25.50 -11.56
N LYS A 158 0.55 -26.09 -12.01
CA LYS A 158 0.52 -27.23 -12.93
C LYS A 158 1.11 -26.84 -14.29
N ALA A 159 0.70 -25.70 -14.85
CA ALA A 159 1.20 -25.21 -16.13
C ALA A 159 2.70 -24.93 -16.07
N VAL A 160 3.17 -24.26 -15.02
CA VAL A 160 4.61 -24.02 -14.81
C VAL A 160 5.41 -25.32 -14.71
N LYS A 161 4.92 -26.31 -13.94
CA LYS A 161 5.58 -27.63 -13.83
C LYS A 161 5.63 -28.37 -15.17
N LYS A 162 4.55 -28.32 -15.95
CA LYS A 162 4.48 -28.92 -17.29
C LYS A 162 5.49 -28.27 -18.24
N LYS A 163 5.58 -26.93 -18.22
CA LYS A 163 6.53 -26.15 -19.01
C LYS A 163 7.98 -26.45 -18.63
N ASP A 164 8.32 -26.37 -17.34
CA ASP A 164 9.67 -26.69 -16.86
C ASP A 164 10.08 -28.12 -17.28
N LYS A 165 9.19 -29.10 -17.12
CA LYS A 165 9.46 -30.49 -17.54
C LYS A 165 9.69 -30.61 -19.05
N ALA A 166 8.93 -29.89 -19.87
CA ALA A 166 9.10 -29.88 -21.33
C ALA A 166 10.43 -29.25 -21.75
N GLU A 167 10.90 -28.23 -21.03
CA GLU A 167 12.17 -27.53 -21.26
C GLU A 167 13.38 -28.21 -20.58
N GLY A 168 13.17 -29.30 -19.85
CA GLY A 168 14.23 -29.96 -19.07
C GLY A 168 14.72 -29.14 -17.88
N LYS A 169 13.94 -28.16 -17.43
CA LYS A 169 14.20 -27.29 -16.29
C LYS A 169 13.62 -27.85 -15.00
N THR A 170 14.12 -27.31 -13.91
CA THR A 170 13.75 -27.62 -12.53
C THR A 170 13.41 -26.33 -11.79
N ILE A 171 12.90 -26.47 -10.57
CA ILE A 171 12.61 -25.30 -9.71
C ILE A 171 13.86 -24.47 -9.40
N SER A 172 15.04 -25.09 -9.36
CA SER A 172 16.31 -24.42 -9.11
C SER A 172 16.86 -23.63 -10.29
N ASP A 173 16.29 -23.81 -11.49
CA ASP A 173 16.76 -23.09 -12.66
C ASP A 173 16.26 -21.64 -12.65
N PRO A 174 17.14 -20.66 -12.93
CA PRO A 174 16.75 -19.26 -12.95
C PRO A 174 15.77 -18.96 -14.08
N TYR A 175 14.93 -17.96 -13.85
CA TYR A 175 14.10 -17.34 -14.87
C TYR A 175 14.19 -15.82 -14.77
N LYS A 176 13.77 -15.13 -15.83
CA LYS A 176 13.87 -13.67 -15.91
C LYS A 176 12.48 -13.04 -15.90
N ASP A 177 12.30 -12.00 -15.09
CA ASP A 177 11.11 -11.16 -15.10
C ASP A 177 11.52 -9.69 -14.95
N ASP A 178 11.08 -8.84 -15.88
CA ASP A 178 11.35 -7.40 -15.92
C ASP A 178 12.84 -7.01 -15.73
N GLY A 179 13.74 -7.80 -16.33
CA GLY A 179 15.17 -7.58 -16.22
C GLY A 179 15.85 -8.26 -15.03
N VAL A 180 15.09 -8.70 -14.03
CA VAL A 180 15.58 -9.35 -12.81
C VAL A 180 15.67 -10.86 -13.02
N ILE A 181 16.78 -11.47 -12.62
CA ILE A 181 16.95 -12.92 -12.64
C ILE A 181 16.51 -13.47 -11.27
N LEU A 182 15.63 -14.46 -11.29
CA LEU A 182 14.96 -15.02 -10.12
C LEU A 182 15.24 -16.52 -9.99
N TRP A 183 15.47 -16.97 -8.76
CA TRP A 183 15.49 -18.37 -8.36
C TRP A 183 14.45 -18.56 -7.27
N ALA A 184 13.35 -19.23 -7.60
CA ALA A 184 12.24 -19.43 -6.68
C ALA A 184 12.55 -20.53 -5.65
N ASP A 185 12.05 -20.37 -4.42
CA ASP A 185 12.13 -21.41 -3.39
C ASP A 185 11.10 -22.53 -3.61
N SER A 186 9.98 -22.23 -4.29
CA SER A 186 8.88 -23.16 -4.54
C SER A 186 8.18 -22.90 -5.89
N TYR A 187 7.41 -23.87 -6.39
CA TYR A 187 6.65 -23.67 -7.63
C TYR A 187 5.51 -22.67 -7.45
N GLU A 188 4.99 -22.50 -6.24
CA GLU A 188 4.05 -21.45 -5.87
C GLU A 188 4.67 -20.07 -6.11
N ASP A 189 5.92 -19.88 -5.66
CA ASP A 189 6.67 -18.64 -5.86
C ASP A 189 7.05 -18.43 -7.33
N LYS A 190 7.36 -19.50 -8.07
CA LYS A 190 7.70 -19.42 -9.50
C LYS A 190 6.47 -19.12 -10.36
N ALA A 191 5.31 -19.66 -10.00
CA ALA A 191 4.06 -19.46 -10.72
C ALA A 191 3.46 -18.09 -10.45
N ASN A 192 3.34 -17.72 -9.18
CA ASN A 192 2.60 -16.50 -8.81
C ASN A 192 3.50 -15.28 -8.65
N GLY A 193 4.82 -15.49 -8.58
CA GLY A 193 5.80 -14.43 -8.40
C GLY A 193 5.91 -13.52 -9.61
N TYR A 194 5.98 -12.22 -9.36
CA TYR A 194 6.17 -11.23 -10.41
C TYR A 194 7.02 -10.05 -9.96
N VAL A 195 7.63 -9.40 -10.95
CA VAL A 195 8.45 -8.20 -10.79
C VAL A 195 7.82 -7.05 -11.55
N ILE A 196 7.76 -5.89 -10.89
CA ILE A 196 7.38 -4.61 -11.48
C ILE A 196 8.51 -3.62 -11.19
N LYS A 197 9.15 -3.11 -12.23
CA LYS A 197 10.15 -2.06 -12.13
C LYS A 197 9.51 -0.73 -11.74
N ASP A 198 10.15 -0.05 -10.81
CA ASP A 198 9.81 1.28 -10.34
C ASP A 198 11.01 2.23 -10.54
N LYS A 199 10.79 3.54 -10.46
CA LYS A 199 11.83 4.57 -10.62
C LYS A 199 13.06 4.36 -9.74
N ASN A 200 12.89 3.84 -8.53
CA ASN A 200 13.99 3.66 -7.56
C ASN A 200 14.37 2.18 -7.35
N GLY A 201 13.77 1.24 -8.09
CA GLY A 201 14.04 -0.18 -7.91
C GLY A 201 12.91 -1.08 -8.41
N TYR A 202 12.46 -2.02 -7.59
CA TYR A 202 11.58 -3.12 -8.02
C TYR A 202 10.58 -3.52 -6.93
N TYR A 203 9.31 -3.62 -7.28
CA TYR A 203 8.33 -4.36 -6.49
C TYR A 203 8.39 -5.84 -6.88
N ILE A 204 8.65 -6.70 -5.91
CA ILE A 204 8.63 -8.16 -6.06
C ILE A 204 7.54 -8.69 -5.15
N ARG A 205 6.50 -9.29 -5.74
CA ARG A 205 5.31 -9.77 -5.01
C ARG A 205 5.08 -11.24 -5.25
N ASN A 206 4.38 -11.89 -4.31
CA ASN A 206 4.03 -13.33 -4.37
C ASN A 206 5.24 -14.25 -4.63
N PHE A 207 6.44 -13.79 -4.29
CA PHE A 207 7.69 -14.48 -4.58
C PHE A 207 8.56 -14.54 -3.33
N LYS A 208 9.15 -15.71 -3.14
CA LYS A 208 10.21 -15.99 -2.18
C LYS A 208 11.32 -16.74 -2.90
N GLY A 209 12.56 -16.33 -2.64
CA GLY A 209 13.72 -16.88 -3.32
C GLY A 209 14.84 -15.86 -3.48
N TRP A 210 15.73 -16.10 -4.44
CA TRP A 210 16.86 -15.23 -4.74
C TRP A 210 16.57 -14.37 -5.96
N ALA A 211 17.02 -13.12 -5.93
CA ALA A 211 16.88 -12.17 -7.02
C ALA A 211 18.23 -11.51 -7.30
N GLN A 212 18.65 -11.51 -8.56
CA GLN A 212 19.77 -10.74 -9.08
C GLN A 212 19.20 -9.60 -9.92
N PHE A 213 19.57 -8.38 -9.56
CA PHE A 213 19.12 -7.18 -10.24
C PHE A 213 20.13 -6.75 -11.30
N PRO A 214 19.69 -6.15 -12.42
CA PRO A 214 20.61 -5.63 -13.40
C PRO A 214 21.47 -4.51 -12.79
N GLU A 215 22.76 -4.51 -13.10
CA GLU A 215 23.70 -3.43 -12.79
C GLU A 215 23.86 -3.12 -11.28
N THR A 216 24.01 -4.13 -10.43
CA THR A 216 24.22 -4.00 -8.98
C THR A 216 25.65 -3.68 -8.56
N LEU A 217 26.61 -3.74 -9.49
CA LEU A 217 28.01 -3.48 -9.19
C LEU A 217 28.18 -2.05 -8.65
N HIS A 218 28.67 -1.95 -7.41
CA HIS A 218 28.82 -0.71 -6.63
C HIS A 218 27.53 0.00 -6.19
N LYS A 219 26.35 -0.62 -6.34
CA LYS A 219 25.08 -0.07 -5.85
C LYS A 219 24.72 -0.61 -4.46
N TYR A 220 23.92 0.14 -3.71
CA TYR A 220 23.37 -0.23 -2.42
C TYR A 220 21.95 -0.76 -2.57
N VAL A 221 21.76 -2.04 -2.28
CA VAL A 221 20.46 -2.73 -2.39
C VAL A 221 19.83 -2.93 -1.01
N TYR A 222 18.57 -2.51 -0.86
CA TYR A 222 17.82 -2.62 0.38
C TYR A 222 16.38 -3.07 0.13
N ASN A 223 15.79 -3.75 1.10
CA ASN A 223 14.34 -3.88 1.17
C ASN A 223 13.76 -2.64 1.88
N TYR A 224 12.83 -1.94 1.27
CA TYR A 224 12.14 -0.81 1.88
C TYR A 224 10.80 -1.23 2.47
N ASN A 225 10.74 -1.18 3.79
CA ASN A 225 9.50 -1.38 4.53
C ASN A 225 8.67 -0.11 4.47
N THR A 226 7.66 -0.07 3.60
CA THR A 226 6.77 1.08 3.39
C THR A 226 6.01 1.48 4.66
N LYS A 227 5.58 0.48 5.46
CA LYS A 227 4.86 0.72 6.73
C LYS A 227 5.76 1.32 7.79
N ALA A 228 7.02 0.88 7.90
CA ALA A 228 7.98 1.44 8.86
C ALA A 228 8.74 2.65 8.31
N GLN A 229 8.66 2.90 7.00
CA GLN A 229 9.49 3.83 6.24
C GLN A 229 10.99 3.62 6.51
N LYS A 230 11.44 2.36 6.46
CA LYS A 230 12.79 1.97 6.86
C LYS A 230 13.45 1.10 5.79
N LEU A 231 14.75 1.31 5.58
CA LEU A 231 15.60 0.44 4.77
C LEU A 231 16.16 -0.69 5.62
N GLU A 232 16.02 -1.91 5.12
CA GLU A 232 16.43 -3.14 5.75
C GLU A 232 17.51 -3.82 4.90
N LYS A 233 18.58 -4.27 5.56
CA LYS A 233 19.65 -5.03 4.89
C LYS A 233 19.11 -6.40 4.51
N MET A 234 19.49 -6.86 3.33
CA MET A 234 19.07 -8.14 2.77
C MET A 234 20.18 -9.17 2.92
N LYS A 235 19.81 -10.46 2.93
CA LYS A 235 20.80 -11.53 2.79
C LYS A 235 21.37 -11.49 1.38
N TYR A 236 22.68 -11.62 1.27
CA TYR A 236 23.42 -11.49 0.02
C TYR A 236 24.24 -12.75 -0.25
N ARG A 237 24.23 -13.20 -1.50
CA ARG A 237 24.97 -14.36 -1.99
C ARG A 237 25.92 -13.91 -3.09
N LYS A 238 27.23 -14.09 -2.83
CA LYS A 238 28.31 -13.52 -3.65
C LYS A 238 28.49 -14.19 -5.02
N VAL A 239 28.24 -15.49 -5.12
CA VAL A 239 28.56 -16.26 -6.34
C VAL A 239 27.70 -15.80 -7.52
N GLU A 240 26.41 -15.57 -7.28
CA GLU A 240 25.42 -15.14 -8.27
C GLU A 240 25.07 -13.65 -8.14
N ASP A 241 25.75 -12.89 -7.29
CA ASP A 241 25.43 -11.49 -6.97
C ASP A 241 23.94 -11.26 -6.65
N ALA A 242 23.38 -12.14 -5.82
CA ALA A 242 21.94 -12.24 -5.60
C ALA A 242 21.54 -11.90 -4.16
N TYR A 243 20.33 -11.35 -4.02
CA TYR A 243 19.73 -10.99 -2.74
C TYR A 243 18.50 -11.84 -2.46
N TYR A 244 18.32 -12.22 -1.20
CA TYR A 244 17.17 -13.04 -0.80
C TYR A 244 15.92 -12.19 -0.58
N ILE A 245 14.82 -12.59 -1.19
CA ILE A 245 13.48 -12.02 -1.08
C ILE A 245 12.64 -12.95 -0.20
N ASN A 246 12.05 -12.41 0.87
CA ASN A 246 11.30 -13.21 1.84
C ASN A 246 9.83 -13.40 1.43
N LYS A 247 9.17 -12.31 1.03
CA LYS A 247 7.82 -12.18 0.44
C LYS A 247 7.55 -10.69 0.21
N ASP A 248 6.69 -10.33 -0.75
CA ASP A 248 6.13 -8.98 -0.96
C ASP A 248 7.06 -7.83 -0.54
N SER A 249 8.14 -7.65 -1.31
CA SER A 249 9.21 -6.73 -0.99
C SER A 249 9.29 -5.62 -2.03
N TYR A 250 9.63 -4.42 -1.58
CA TYR A 250 9.99 -3.33 -2.49
C TYR A 250 11.48 -3.07 -2.33
N ILE A 251 12.22 -3.42 -3.37
CA ILE A 251 13.67 -3.38 -3.38
C ILE A 251 14.09 -2.04 -3.95
N VAL A 252 14.85 -1.29 -3.18
CA VAL A 252 15.42 -0.01 -3.59
C VAL A 252 16.89 -0.21 -3.90
N ILE A 253 17.32 0.31 -5.05
CA ILE A 253 18.71 0.27 -5.50
C ILE A 253 19.23 1.71 -5.59
N LEU A 254 20.29 2.02 -4.86
CA LEU A 254 20.85 3.37 -4.75
C LEU A 254 22.32 3.39 -5.21
N ASP A 255 22.71 4.41 -5.96
CA ASP A 255 24.13 4.58 -6.35
C ASP A 255 25.01 4.99 -5.17
N ASN A 256 24.42 5.65 -4.17
CA ASN A 256 25.12 6.19 -3.01
C ASN A 256 24.47 5.71 -1.71
N LYS A 257 25.20 5.86 -0.60
CA LYS A 257 24.66 5.57 0.74
C LYS A 257 23.35 6.35 0.96
N PRO A 258 22.35 5.73 1.59
CA PRO A 258 21.04 6.34 1.77
C PRO A 258 21.16 7.62 2.59
N LYS A 259 20.57 8.70 2.07
CA LYS A 259 20.35 9.94 2.82
C LYS A 259 19.03 9.83 3.58
N TYR A 260 18.88 10.63 4.64
CA TYR A 260 17.69 10.61 5.49
C TYR A 260 17.16 12.01 5.72
N LYS A 261 15.83 12.15 5.66
CA LYS A 261 15.09 13.30 6.19
C LYS A 261 14.56 12.98 7.58
N TYR A 262 14.50 14.01 8.42
CA TYR A 262 14.00 13.90 9.78
C TYR A 262 12.85 14.89 9.95
N THR A 263 11.66 14.36 10.21
CA THR A 263 10.47 15.16 10.49
C THR A 263 10.16 15.05 11.96
N PHE A 264 10.29 16.15 12.67
CA PHE A 264 9.88 16.27 14.06
C PHE A 264 8.46 16.81 14.12
N SER A 265 7.56 16.09 14.77
CA SER A 265 6.19 16.55 14.99
C SER A 265 6.02 16.91 16.45
N ALA A 266 5.52 18.10 16.74
CA ALA A 266 5.14 18.53 18.08
C ALA A 266 3.73 19.11 18.05
N PHE A 267 2.84 18.56 18.87
CA PHE A 267 1.46 19.05 19.01
C PHE A 267 0.72 19.19 17.66
N GLY A 268 0.91 18.22 16.76
CA GLY A 268 0.30 18.23 15.41
C GLY A 268 1.10 19.01 14.36
N THR A 269 1.96 19.94 14.76
CA THR A 269 2.80 20.70 13.81
C THR A 269 4.05 19.93 13.42
N ASN A 270 4.38 19.91 12.13
CA ASN A 270 5.51 19.18 11.56
C ASN A 270 6.68 20.13 11.21
N TYR A 271 7.89 19.80 11.64
CA TYR A 271 9.12 20.54 11.42
C TYR A 271 10.17 19.66 10.73
N LYS A 272 10.71 20.11 9.60
CA LYS A 272 11.83 19.43 8.91
C LYS A 272 13.14 19.80 9.59
N LEU A 273 13.82 18.82 10.18
CA LEU A 273 15.12 19.03 10.81
C LEU A 273 16.23 19.00 9.76
N LYS A 274 16.96 20.11 9.62
CA LYS A 274 18.11 20.21 8.71
C LYS A 274 19.34 19.47 9.23
N ASN A 275 19.48 19.33 10.55
CA ASN A 275 20.65 18.73 11.18
C ASN A 275 20.44 17.23 11.44
N ALA A 276 21.24 16.40 10.77
CA ALA A 276 21.17 14.94 10.90
C ALA A 276 21.57 14.41 12.29
N PHE A 277 22.42 15.12 13.03
CA PHE A 277 22.82 14.72 14.39
C PHE A 277 21.62 14.78 15.33
N PHE A 278 20.97 15.94 15.42
CA PHE A 278 19.76 16.14 16.24
C PHE A 278 18.60 15.26 15.76
N GLY A 279 18.44 15.11 14.45
CA GLY A 279 17.44 14.23 13.87
C GLY A 279 17.61 12.77 14.29
N ASN A 280 18.84 12.24 14.28
CA ASN A 280 19.10 10.88 14.74
C ASN A 280 18.83 10.70 16.24
N THR A 281 19.22 11.66 17.07
CA THR A 281 18.97 11.58 18.52
C THR A 281 17.47 11.60 18.82
N LEU A 282 16.71 12.47 18.15
CA LEU A 282 15.27 12.55 18.35
C LEU A 282 14.55 11.32 17.82
N ALA A 283 14.94 10.80 16.65
CA ALA A 283 14.35 9.58 16.08
C ALA A 283 14.67 8.31 16.90
N PHE A 284 15.72 8.33 17.72
CA PHE A 284 16.04 7.24 18.64
C PHE A 284 15.18 7.26 19.91
N VAL A 285 14.87 8.45 20.42
CA VAL A 285 14.15 8.62 21.70
C VAL A 285 12.64 8.71 21.49
N LEU A 286 12.19 9.36 20.42
CA LEU A 286 10.79 9.61 20.14
C LEU A 286 10.19 8.52 19.23
N PRO A 287 8.91 8.19 19.42
CA PRO A 287 8.22 7.28 18.52
C PRO A 287 8.12 7.87 17.11
N ALA A 288 8.30 7.03 16.09
CA ALA A 288 8.14 7.42 14.70
C ALA A 288 6.66 7.54 14.28
N LYS A 289 5.77 6.78 14.93
CA LYS A 289 4.32 6.71 14.66
C LYS A 289 3.54 6.50 15.96
N GLY A 290 2.25 6.77 15.95
CA GLY A 290 1.36 6.57 17.10
C GLY A 290 0.68 7.84 17.60
N LYS A 291 -0.11 7.70 18.65
CA LYS A 291 -0.92 8.75 19.29
C LYS A 291 -0.14 9.48 20.39
N THR A 292 0.99 10.08 20.04
CA THR A 292 1.87 10.84 20.95
C THR A 292 2.05 12.29 20.50
N TYR A 293 2.31 13.21 21.43
CA TYR A 293 2.46 14.65 21.14
C TYR A 293 3.77 14.99 20.45
N LEU A 294 4.83 14.25 20.78
CA LEU A 294 6.14 14.41 20.17
C LEU A 294 6.45 13.16 19.36
N LYS A 295 6.85 13.36 18.10
CA LYS A 295 7.26 12.31 17.18
C LYS A 295 8.51 12.76 16.45
N CYS A 296 9.35 11.80 16.09
CA CYS A 296 10.43 12.08 15.16
C CYS A 296 10.54 10.93 14.17
N GLN A 297 10.27 11.23 12.91
CA GLN A 297 10.27 10.26 11.84
C GLN A 297 11.54 10.41 11.00
N LYS A 298 12.37 9.37 11.02
CA LYS A 298 13.54 9.22 10.14
C LYS A 298 13.11 8.48 8.88
N THR A 299 13.11 9.17 7.74
CA THR A 299 12.65 8.62 6.45
C THR A 299 13.80 8.61 5.46
N PRO A 300 14.05 7.52 4.71
CA PRO A 300 15.04 7.53 3.64
C PRO A 300 14.63 8.51 2.53
N LEU A 301 15.63 9.15 1.92
CA LEU A 301 15.47 9.97 0.74
C LEU A 301 15.97 9.18 -0.47
N PHE A 302 15.09 9.02 -1.46
CA PHE A 302 15.39 8.34 -2.71
C PHE A 302 15.74 9.30 -3.85
N SER A 303 15.38 10.58 -3.72
CA SER A 303 15.78 11.66 -4.63
C SER A 303 16.19 12.90 -3.84
N ASP A 304 17.13 13.66 -4.41
CA ASP A 304 17.61 14.93 -3.85
C ASP A 304 16.65 16.11 -4.18
N SER A 305 15.75 15.97 -5.17
CA SER A 305 14.72 16.97 -5.47
C SER A 305 13.41 16.64 -4.77
N GLU A 306 12.72 17.65 -4.21
CA GLU A 306 11.31 17.51 -3.87
C GLU A 306 10.54 17.29 -5.18
N SER A 307 10.16 16.04 -5.44
CA SER A 307 9.30 15.70 -6.57
C SER A 307 8.01 16.48 -6.41
N LYS A 308 7.69 17.31 -7.40
CA LYS A 308 6.45 18.06 -7.45
C LYS A 308 5.41 17.26 -8.21
N ASN A 309 4.14 17.54 -7.93
CA ASN A 309 3.05 17.03 -8.75
C ASN A 309 3.22 17.57 -10.18
N ILE A 310 2.87 16.73 -11.15
CA ILE A 310 2.75 17.13 -12.54
C ILE A 310 1.27 17.42 -12.77
N ILE A 311 0.96 18.65 -13.17
CA ILE A 311 -0.42 19.14 -13.32
C ILE A 311 -0.56 19.88 -14.66
N THR A 312 -1.73 19.78 -15.26
CA THR A 312 -2.23 20.64 -16.33
C THR A 312 -3.34 21.55 -15.78
N ASP A 313 -3.61 22.65 -16.45
CA ASP A 313 -4.79 23.47 -16.16
C ASP A 313 -6.05 22.64 -16.37
N VAL A 314 -6.98 22.69 -15.40
CA VAL A 314 -8.26 21.98 -15.48
C VAL A 314 -9.09 22.63 -16.58
N LYS A 315 -9.30 21.93 -17.68
CA LYS A 315 -10.22 22.35 -18.75
C LYS A 315 -11.49 21.53 -18.63
N VAL A 316 -12.59 22.18 -18.27
CA VAL A 316 -13.92 21.58 -18.30
C VAL A 316 -14.31 21.35 -19.76
N LEU A 317 -14.45 20.09 -20.14
CA LEU A 317 -14.88 19.69 -21.48
C LEU A 317 -16.39 19.39 -21.47
N LYS A 318 -16.99 19.27 -22.66
CA LYS A 318 -18.31 18.65 -22.79
C LYS A 318 -18.08 17.18 -23.14
N TYR A 319 -18.66 16.27 -22.37
CA TYR A 319 -18.67 14.85 -22.69
C TYR A 319 -20.10 14.41 -23.05
N THR A 320 -20.21 13.38 -23.88
CA THR A 320 -21.48 12.71 -24.15
C THR A 320 -21.87 11.92 -22.91
N ASN A 321 -23.09 12.13 -22.42
CA ASN A 321 -23.63 11.40 -21.28
C ASN A 321 -24.00 9.94 -21.60
N ASP A 322 -23.38 9.33 -22.62
CA ASP A 322 -23.65 7.96 -23.00
C ASP A 322 -23.06 7.02 -21.93
N PHE A 323 -23.93 6.34 -21.21
CA PHE A 323 -23.52 5.37 -20.20
C PHE A 323 -22.86 4.16 -20.82
N LYS A 324 -23.13 3.82 -22.09
CA LYS A 324 -22.58 2.63 -22.72
C LYS A 324 -21.05 2.61 -22.64
N ASP A 325 -20.39 3.56 -23.31
CA ASP A 325 -18.93 3.56 -23.37
C ASP A 325 -18.25 3.75 -22.01
N ARG A 326 -18.92 4.43 -21.06
CA ARG A 326 -18.37 4.67 -19.72
C ARG A 326 -18.50 3.47 -18.80
N MET A 327 -19.60 2.74 -18.89
CA MET A 327 -19.96 1.71 -17.92
C MET A 327 -19.59 0.30 -18.37
N THR A 328 -19.30 0.10 -19.65
CA THR A 328 -19.01 -1.24 -20.17
C THR A 328 -17.53 -1.59 -20.17
N LYS A 329 -16.64 -0.69 -19.73
CA LYS A 329 -15.18 -0.89 -19.73
C LYS A 329 -14.57 -0.79 -18.34
N ASN A 330 -13.38 -1.35 -18.18
CA ASN A 330 -12.54 -1.23 -17.00
C ASN A 330 -11.07 -0.99 -17.41
N THR A 331 -10.69 0.28 -17.59
CA THR A 331 -9.37 0.68 -18.11
C THR A 331 -8.32 0.72 -16.99
N ASN A 332 -8.07 -0.43 -16.37
CA ASN A 332 -7.18 -0.55 -15.21
C ASN A 332 -5.82 -1.17 -15.55
N THR A 333 -5.43 -1.21 -16.82
CA THR A 333 -4.15 -1.77 -17.24
C THR A 333 -3.01 -0.77 -17.05
N ALA A 334 -1.76 -1.26 -17.02
CA ALA A 334 -0.59 -0.38 -17.02
C ALA A 334 -0.45 0.44 -18.32
N ALA A 335 -1.01 -0.07 -19.43
CA ALA A 335 -1.05 0.64 -20.70
C ALA A 335 -2.00 1.84 -20.61
N ASP A 336 -3.21 1.64 -20.04
CA ASP A 336 -4.17 2.72 -19.81
C ASP A 336 -3.60 3.82 -18.94
N LEU A 337 -2.99 3.44 -17.81
CA LEU A 337 -2.34 4.39 -16.91
C LEU A 337 -1.23 5.16 -17.65
N SER A 338 -0.40 4.47 -18.46
CA SER A 338 0.63 5.15 -19.26
C SER A 338 0.04 6.16 -20.24
N SER A 339 -1.08 5.84 -20.88
CA SER A 339 -1.80 6.76 -21.76
C SER A 339 -2.30 7.98 -21.00
N VAL A 340 -2.93 7.81 -19.83
CA VAL A 340 -3.39 8.93 -18.97
C VAL A 340 -2.22 9.86 -18.60
N LEU A 341 -1.09 9.31 -18.16
CA LEU A 341 0.07 10.10 -17.77
C LEU A 341 0.64 10.89 -18.96
N LYS A 342 0.71 10.29 -20.15
CA LYS A 342 1.16 10.95 -21.39
C LYS A 342 0.24 12.10 -21.81
N PHE A 343 -1.07 11.96 -21.63
CA PHE A 343 -2.02 13.04 -21.89
C PHE A 343 -1.78 14.22 -20.95
N ILE A 344 -1.63 13.97 -19.65
CA ILE A 344 -1.31 15.02 -18.66
C ILE A 344 0.01 15.71 -19.01
N GLU A 345 1.05 14.94 -19.32
CA GLU A 345 2.37 15.49 -19.73
C GLU A 345 2.29 16.33 -21.01
N SER A 346 1.30 16.07 -21.86
CA SER A 346 0.99 16.84 -23.06
C SER A 346 0.03 18.00 -22.80
N ASN A 347 -0.17 18.38 -21.53
CA ASN A 347 -1.06 19.45 -21.07
C ASN A 347 -2.53 19.26 -21.47
N LYS A 348 -2.99 18.00 -21.42
CA LYS A 348 -4.38 17.58 -21.66
C LYS A 348 -4.96 16.89 -20.44
N CYS A 349 -6.24 17.13 -20.18
CA CYS A 349 -7.01 16.43 -19.16
C CYS A 349 -7.65 15.15 -19.72
N VAL A 350 -8.00 14.23 -18.84
CA VAL A 350 -8.70 12.97 -19.17
C VAL A 350 -9.89 12.83 -18.22
N TYR A 351 -11.07 12.45 -18.71
CA TYR A 351 -12.15 12.11 -17.79
C TYR A 351 -11.93 10.75 -17.15
N VAL A 352 -12.40 10.62 -15.92
CA VAL A 352 -12.46 9.35 -15.21
C VAL A 352 -13.89 9.11 -14.75
N SER A 353 -14.42 7.94 -15.06
CA SER A 353 -15.63 7.38 -14.49
C SER A 353 -15.21 6.40 -13.40
N LEU A 354 -15.77 6.57 -12.22
CA LEU A 354 -15.65 5.67 -11.08
C LEU A 354 -17.02 5.09 -10.83
N PHE A 355 -17.15 3.77 -10.94
CA PHE A 355 -18.41 3.09 -10.75
C PHE A 355 -18.34 2.14 -9.56
N ASP A 356 -19.37 2.17 -8.74
CA ASP A 356 -19.62 1.20 -7.69
C ASP A 356 -21.01 0.57 -7.87
N PRO A 357 -21.16 -0.77 -7.77
CA PRO A 357 -22.45 -1.43 -7.94
C PRO A 357 -23.52 -1.00 -6.93
N GLU A 358 -23.13 -0.54 -5.73
CA GLU A 358 -24.08 -0.15 -4.68
C GLU A 358 -24.34 1.36 -4.66
N GLU A 359 -23.34 2.17 -4.98
CA GLU A 359 -23.43 3.63 -4.88
C GLU A 359 -23.76 4.30 -6.23
N GLY A 360 -23.28 3.78 -7.36
CA GLY A 360 -23.46 4.35 -8.70
C GLY A 360 -22.17 4.94 -9.30
N GLU A 361 -22.31 5.86 -10.26
CA GLU A 361 -21.19 6.45 -10.99
C GLU A 361 -20.83 7.85 -10.45
N SER A 362 -19.54 8.14 -10.34
CA SER A 362 -19.01 9.50 -10.24
C SER A 362 -18.05 9.79 -11.39
N VAL A 363 -18.21 10.96 -12.01
CA VAL A 363 -17.35 11.43 -13.09
C VAL A 363 -16.47 12.57 -12.60
N GLY A 364 -15.17 12.49 -12.89
CA GLY A 364 -14.19 13.50 -12.56
C GLY A 364 -13.24 13.80 -13.71
N ILE A 365 -12.42 14.84 -13.55
CA ILE A 365 -11.35 15.20 -14.50
C ILE A 365 -10.00 14.90 -13.86
N VAL A 366 -9.25 13.98 -14.45
CA VAL A 366 -7.85 13.72 -14.11
C VAL A 366 -7.00 14.80 -14.79
N TYR A 367 -6.42 15.68 -13.99
CA TYR A 367 -5.63 16.84 -14.45
C TYR A 367 -4.17 16.79 -14.01
N GLY A 368 -3.78 15.78 -13.25
CA GLY A 368 -2.42 15.68 -12.74
C GLY A 368 -2.16 14.39 -12.00
N TYR A 369 -0.92 14.21 -11.59
CA TYR A 369 -0.50 13.09 -10.76
C TYR A 369 0.59 13.49 -9.76
N THR A 370 0.64 12.77 -8.64
CA THR A 370 1.65 12.95 -7.59
C THR A 370 2.94 12.23 -7.97
N PRO A 371 4.08 12.55 -7.34
CA PRO A 371 5.32 11.79 -7.51
C PRO A 371 5.20 10.28 -7.24
N GLU A 372 4.23 9.88 -6.45
CA GLU A 372 3.92 8.49 -6.13
C GLU A 372 3.08 7.80 -7.21
N GLY A 373 2.54 8.56 -8.16
CA GLY A 373 1.67 8.06 -9.25
C GLY A 373 0.17 8.14 -8.92
N ASP A 374 -0.21 8.77 -7.81
CA ASP A 374 -1.64 8.97 -7.48
C ASP A 374 -2.22 10.04 -8.40
N LEU A 375 -3.41 9.83 -8.95
CA LEU A 375 -4.07 10.76 -9.87
C LEU A 375 -4.79 11.86 -9.09
N LEU A 376 -4.69 13.09 -9.56
CA LEU A 376 -5.38 14.27 -9.02
C LEU A 376 -6.65 14.51 -9.83
N VAL A 377 -7.77 14.62 -9.13
CA VAL A 377 -9.10 14.69 -9.73
C VAL A 377 -9.76 16.02 -9.37
N ALA A 378 -10.37 16.64 -10.37
CA ALA A 378 -11.18 17.84 -10.25
C ALA A 378 -12.65 17.57 -10.61
N ASP A 379 -13.52 18.42 -10.09
CA ASP A 379 -14.95 18.41 -10.37
C ASP A 379 -15.17 18.88 -11.82
N PRO A 380 -15.94 18.14 -12.62
CA PRO A 380 -16.14 18.48 -14.03
C PRO A 380 -17.02 19.73 -14.22
N GLU A 381 -17.83 20.15 -13.25
CA GLU A 381 -18.68 21.33 -13.34
C GLU A 381 -17.94 22.59 -12.86
N THR A 382 -17.25 22.50 -11.72
CA THR A 382 -16.61 23.67 -11.10
C THR A 382 -15.13 23.83 -11.48
N GLY A 383 -14.47 22.73 -11.87
CA GLY A 383 -13.02 22.67 -12.07
C GLY A 383 -12.22 22.66 -10.77
N ASP A 384 -12.88 22.60 -9.61
CA ASP A 384 -12.22 22.60 -8.31
C ASP A 384 -11.65 21.21 -7.96
N TYR A 385 -10.67 21.18 -7.08
CA TYR A 385 -10.08 19.92 -6.61
C TYR A 385 -11.11 19.07 -5.83
N SER A 386 -11.33 17.83 -6.29
CA SER A 386 -12.22 16.87 -5.62
C SER A 386 -11.44 15.88 -4.74
N GLY A 387 -10.24 15.50 -5.15
CA GLY A 387 -9.45 14.54 -4.39
C GLY A 387 -8.35 13.86 -5.20
N LYS A 388 -7.91 12.71 -4.69
CA LYS A 388 -6.89 11.87 -5.31
C LYS A 388 -7.37 10.43 -5.44
N ILE A 389 -7.03 9.79 -6.55
CA ILE A 389 -7.16 8.35 -6.75
C ILE A 389 -5.78 7.75 -6.53
N LYS A 390 -5.63 6.94 -5.47
CA LYS A 390 -4.39 6.26 -5.19
C LYS A 390 -4.22 5.06 -6.10
N ILE A 391 -3.06 4.96 -6.74
CA ILE A 391 -2.77 3.90 -7.72
C ILE A 391 -1.79 2.91 -7.10
N LYS A 392 -2.08 1.62 -7.26
CA LYS A 392 -1.23 0.54 -6.77
C LYS A 392 -1.06 -0.51 -7.86
N LEU A 393 0.08 -0.44 -8.54
CA LEU A 393 0.44 -1.42 -9.57
C LEU A 393 0.50 -2.83 -8.99
N LYS A 394 -0.16 -3.75 -9.69
CA LYS A 394 -0.15 -5.20 -9.50
C LYS A 394 0.20 -5.86 -10.83
N ALA A 395 0.54 -7.14 -10.75
CA ALA A 395 0.61 -7.97 -11.94
C ALA A 395 0.07 -9.36 -11.61
N ARG A 396 -0.37 -10.06 -12.63
CA ARG A 396 -0.65 -11.50 -12.58
C ARG A 396 0.01 -12.17 -13.77
N LYS A 397 0.32 -13.46 -13.63
CA LYS A 397 0.68 -14.27 -14.79
C LYS A 397 -0.60 -14.60 -15.52
N ILE A 398 -0.53 -14.58 -16.84
CA ILE A 398 -1.63 -14.99 -17.70
C ILE A 398 -1.17 -16.15 -18.55
N VAL A 399 -2.06 -17.09 -18.85
CA VAL A 399 -1.79 -18.21 -19.74
C VAL A 399 -2.60 -18.04 -21.01
N ASP A 400 -1.95 -18.15 -22.17
CA ASP A 400 -2.63 -18.10 -23.46
C ASP A 400 -3.12 -19.49 -23.93
N GLU A 401 -3.83 -19.50 -25.07
CA GLU A 401 -4.32 -20.73 -25.71
C GLU A 401 -3.21 -21.74 -26.04
N ASN A 402 -1.96 -21.29 -26.19
CA ASN A 402 -0.80 -22.13 -26.47
C ASN A 402 -0.09 -22.67 -25.20
N ASN A 403 -0.65 -22.42 -24.01
CA ASN A 403 0.00 -22.64 -22.71
C ASN A 403 1.29 -21.82 -22.50
N GLU A 404 1.47 -20.73 -23.24
CA GLU A 404 2.52 -19.76 -22.96
C GLU A 404 2.12 -18.89 -21.78
N ILE A 405 3.09 -18.65 -20.89
CA ILE A 405 2.87 -17.89 -19.66
C ILE A 405 3.35 -16.46 -19.90
N GLY A 406 2.42 -15.55 -20.04
CA GLY A 406 2.60 -14.11 -20.11
C GLY A 406 2.53 -13.42 -18.74
N LYS A 407 2.49 -12.08 -18.76
CA LYS A 407 2.32 -11.23 -17.58
C LYS A 407 1.43 -10.04 -17.94
N LEU A 408 0.33 -9.88 -17.21
CA LEU A 408 -0.51 -8.70 -17.27
C LEU A 408 -0.14 -7.78 -16.09
N ILE A 409 0.14 -6.51 -16.38
CA ILE A 409 0.35 -5.48 -15.34
C ILE A 409 -0.88 -4.59 -15.34
N TYR A 410 -1.49 -4.44 -14.18
CA TYR A 410 -2.71 -3.66 -13.94
C TYR A 410 -2.55 -2.86 -12.65
N PHE A 411 -3.55 -2.07 -12.27
CA PHE A 411 -3.51 -1.36 -11.00
C PHE A 411 -4.81 -1.50 -10.21
N ASP A 412 -4.67 -1.63 -8.89
CA ASP A 412 -5.79 -1.30 -8.01
C ASP A 412 -5.88 0.21 -7.84
N PHE A 413 -7.07 0.69 -7.55
CA PHE A 413 -7.29 2.08 -7.19
C PHE A 413 -8.14 2.23 -5.92
N THR A 414 -7.86 3.29 -5.16
CA THR A 414 -8.70 3.71 -4.02
C THR A 414 -8.76 5.23 -3.93
N GLY A 415 -9.95 5.79 -3.73
CA GLY A 415 -10.13 7.24 -3.60
C GLY A 415 -11.55 7.67 -3.93
N LEU A 416 -11.92 8.88 -3.47
CA LEU A 416 -13.23 9.49 -3.78
C LEU A 416 -14.46 8.65 -3.38
N GLY A 417 -14.30 7.66 -2.51
CA GLY A 417 -15.37 6.73 -2.11
C GLY A 417 -15.28 5.34 -2.77
N PHE A 418 -14.44 5.18 -3.79
CA PHE A 418 -14.34 3.97 -4.61
C PHE A 418 -13.10 3.15 -4.25
N ASP A 419 -13.20 1.83 -4.37
CA ASP A 419 -12.16 0.86 -4.00
C ASP A 419 -12.24 -0.38 -4.90
N SER A 420 -11.26 -0.56 -5.78
CA SER A 420 -11.26 -1.69 -6.71
C SER A 420 -11.14 -3.05 -6.02
N GLU A 421 -10.53 -3.12 -4.83
CA GLU A 421 -10.49 -4.37 -4.05
C GLU A 421 -11.87 -4.73 -3.47
N LYS A 422 -12.87 -3.83 -3.59
CA LYS A 422 -14.27 -4.05 -3.22
C LYS A 422 -15.22 -4.12 -4.42
N GLY A 423 -14.70 -4.19 -5.63
CA GLY A 423 -15.51 -4.32 -6.86
C GLY A 423 -15.83 -3.01 -7.58
N SER A 424 -15.31 -1.86 -7.13
CA SER A 424 -15.44 -0.64 -7.90
C SER A 424 -14.62 -0.71 -9.20
N ARG A 425 -15.14 -0.16 -10.30
CA ARG A 425 -14.49 -0.11 -11.62
C ARG A 425 -14.04 1.30 -11.97
N ILE A 426 -13.01 1.42 -12.80
CA ILE A 426 -12.48 2.70 -13.29
C ILE A 426 -12.43 2.67 -14.81
N ASN A 427 -12.89 3.76 -15.42
CA ASN A 427 -12.82 3.93 -16.86
C ASN A 427 -12.32 5.34 -17.21
N PHE A 428 -11.27 5.42 -18.01
CA PHE A 428 -10.76 6.66 -18.56
C PHE A 428 -11.35 6.89 -19.95
N PHE A 429 -11.87 8.09 -20.19
CA PHE A 429 -12.51 8.40 -21.46
C PHE A 429 -12.35 9.88 -21.79
N GLY A 430 -12.65 10.25 -23.04
CA GLY A 430 -12.72 11.63 -23.51
C GLY A 430 -11.38 12.39 -23.43
N THR A 431 -10.82 12.74 -24.58
CA THR A 431 -9.61 13.59 -24.64
C THR A 431 -9.88 14.86 -25.44
N GLU A 432 -9.05 15.88 -25.26
CA GLU A 432 -9.08 17.10 -26.08
C GLU A 432 -8.72 16.77 -27.56
N THR A 433 -9.71 16.35 -28.34
CA THR A 433 -9.67 16.38 -29.81
C THR A 433 -11.01 16.90 -30.37
N SER A 434 -10.89 17.83 -31.31
CA SER A 434 -11.99 18.39 -32.09
C SER A 434 -12.75 17.29 -32.84
N ASP A 435 -14.07 17.30 -32.69
CA ASP A 435 -15.10 16.67 -33.52
C ASP A 435 -15.09 15.14 -33.75
N ASP A 436 -14.04 14.40 -33.38
CA ASP A 436 -14.03 12.93 -33.44
C ASP A 436 -13.67 12.30 -32.08
N TYR A 437 -14.58 11.48 -31.56
CA TYR A 437 -14.34 10.58 -30.42
C TYR A 437 -13.37 9.49 -30.88
N VAL A 438 -12.14 9.52 -30.37
CA VAL A 438 -11.18 8.44 -30.55
C VAL A 438 -10.97 7.80 -29.19
N ASP A 439 -11.28 6.51 -29.11
CA ASP A 439 -10.99 5.70 -27.93
C ASP A 439 -9.50 5.37 -27.89
N TYR A 440 -8.81 5.81 -26.83
CA TYR A 440 -7.37 5.64 -26.66
C TYR A 440 -7.02 4.62 -25.58
N PHE A 441 -8.02 4.01 -24.96
CA PHE A 441 -7.88 3.09 -23.83
C PHE A 441 -8.36 1.70 -24.25
N SER A 442 -7.74 0.68 -23.65
CA SER A 442 -8.07 -0.72 -23.96
C SER A 442 -9.50 -1.07 -23.57
#